data_AF-A0A9D8IXN0-F1
#
_entry.id   AF-A0A9D8IXN0-F1
#
_cell.length_a   1.000
_cell.length_b   1.000
_cell.length_c   1.000
_cell.angle_alpha   90.00
_cell.angle_beta   90.00
_cell.angle_gamma   90.00
#
_symmetry.space_group_name_H-M   'P 1'
#
loop_
_entity.id
_entity.type
_entity.pdbx_description
1 polymer ?
#
loop_
_entity_poly.entity_id
_entity_poly.type
_entity_poly.pdbx_seq_one_letter_code
_entity_poly.pdbx_strand_id
1 'polypeptide(L)'
;MKANRIAIAVSALVGGIGVMPAEALDLYVDVKTNQVYTVPGPHRVKLGAFKQVEETAEGMAAEAPVQAASVEDVKQVESKLNQKIDAIANKPKKPKESKGTIDGKGIRWETNDGTFKFSINGRLHTDANVNSGGDLVTYQDRSGTGDYQPGDPVTHNRLT
;
A
#
# COMPACT_ATOMS: atom_id res chain seq x y z
N MET A 1 -80.06 56.33 -7.99
CA MET A 1 -79.82 56.91 -6.65
C MET A 1 -79.62 55.78 -5.65
N LYS A 2 -78.69 55.97 -4.70
CA LYS A 2 -78.18 55.08 -3.64
C LYS A 2 -77.14 54.02 -4.05
N ALA A 3 -75.88 54.44 -4.08
CA ALA A 3 -74.74 53.59 -3.74
C ALA A 3 -73.99 54.30 -2.61
N ASN A 4 -73.87 53.68 -1.43
CA ASN A 4 -73.08 54.23 -0.34
C ASN A 4 -72.33 53.13 0.43
N ARG A 5 -71.00 53.13 0.23
CA ARG A 5 -69.90 52.90 1.18
C ARG A 5 -70.01 51.74 2.18
N ILE A 6 -69.23 50.66 1.98
CA ILE A 6 -68.43 49.95 3.02
C ILE A 6 -67.25 49.26 2.28
N ALA A 7 -66.08 49.91 2.21
CA ALA A 7 -64.88 49.67 3.02
C ALA A 7 -63.99 48.52 2.50
N ILE A 8 -62.87 48.93 1.92
CA ILE A 8 -61.74 48.11 1.48
C ILE A 8 -60.99 47.62 2.73
N ALA A 9 -60.83 46.31 2.87
CA ALA A 9 -59.89 45.71 3.81
C ALA A 9 -59.12 44.60 3.08
N VAL A 10 -58.08 44.99 2.35
CA VAL A 10 -57.04 44.07 1.87
C VAL A 10 -56.15 43.77 3.07
N SER A 11 -56.43 42.68 3.76
CA SER A 11 -55.59 42.17 4.84
C SER A 11 -54.34 41.53 4.23
N ALA A 12 -53.35 42.37 3.94
CA ALA A 12 -51.99 41.92 3.64
C ALA A 12 -51.36 41.34 4.92
N LEU A 13 -51.52 40.05 5.15
CA LEU A 13 -50.63 39.29 6.04
C LEU A 13 -49.42 38.81 5.21
N VAL A 14 -48.60 39.77 4.78
CA VAL A 14 -47.19 39.51 4.47
C VAL A 14 -46.48 39.47 5.82
N GLY A 15 -46.65 38.35 6.51
CA GLY A 15 -46.01 38.08 7.80
C GLY A 15 -44.59 37.63 7.59
N GLY A 16 -43.66 38.58 7.62
CA GLY A 16 -42.26 38.39 8.01
C GLY A 16 -41.49 37.33 7.24
N ILE A 17 -40.81 37.74 6.15
CA ILE A 17 -39.54 37.10 5.81
C ILE A 17 -38.60 37.44 6.97
N GLY A 18 -38.57 36.56 7.97
CA GLY A 18 -37.54 36.61 8.99
C GLY A 18 -36.22 36.42 8.28
N VAL A 19 -35.40 37.47 8.24
CA VAL A 19 -33.98 37.33 7.94
C VAL A 19 -33.40 36.56 9.12
N MET A 20 -33.47 35.23 9.01
CA MET A 20 -32.70 34.35 9.89
C MET A 20 -31.23 34.72 9.66
N PRO A 21 -30.44 34.91 10.72
CA PRO A 21 -29.01 35.13 10.54
C PRO A 21 -28.47 33.97 9.72
N ALA A 22 -27.74 34.29 8.65
CA ALA A 22 -27.09 33.31 7.79
C ALA A 22 -26.07 32.51 8.61
N GLU A 23 -26.53 31.42 9.22
CA GLU A 23 -25.66 30.40 9.78
C GLU A 23 -24.79 29.89 8.64
N ALA A 24 -23.48 29.93 8.86
CA ALA A 24 -22.53 29.51 7.84
C ALA A 24 -22.76 28.04 7.49
N LEU A 25 -22.83 27.74 6.20
CA LEU A 25 -23.17 26.43 5.71
C LEU A 25 -21.91 25.55 5.78
N ASP A 26 -21.94 24.53 6.64
CA ASP A 26 -20.86 23.56 6.78
C ASP A 26 -20.87 22.60 5.59
N LEU A 27 -19.84 22.65 4.77
CA LEU A 27 -19.68 21.76 3.61
C LEU A 27 -18.73 20.61 3.93
N TYR A 28 -19.07 19.43 3.43
CA TYR A 28 -18.27 18.21 3.52
C TYR A 28 -18.10 17.59 2.13
N VAL A 29 -16.95 16.97 1.85
CA VAL A 29 -16.70 16.23 0.60
C VAL A 29 -16.55 14.74 0.89
N ASP A 30 -17.23 13.89 0.11
CA ASP A 30 -17.01 12.45 0.13
C ASP A 30 -15.78 12.09 -0.69
N VAL A 31 -14.78 11.47 -0.06
CA VAL A 31 -13.50 11.13 -0.68
C VAL A 31 -13.62 10.08 -1.80
N LYS A 32 -14.70 9.30 -1.84
CA LYS A 32 -14.91 8.26 -2.86
C LYS A 32 -15.61 8.79 -4.10
N THR A 33 -16.60 9.66 -3.92
CA THR A 33 -17.47 10.13 -5.02
C THR A 33 -17.19 11.57 -5.44
N ASN A 34 -16.39 12.31 -4.67
CA ASN A 34 -16.15 13.75 -4.82
C ASN A 34 -17.41 14.61 -4.77
N GLN A 35 -18.50 14.10 -4.18
CA GLN A 35 -19.75 14.83 -4.00
C GLN A 35 -19.71 15.68 -2.72
N VAL A 36 -20.41 16.82 -2.76
CA VAL A 36 -20.50 17.77 -1.64
C VAL A 36 -21.80 17.56 -0.86
N TYR A 37 -21.70 17.56 0.47
CA TYR A 37 -22.80 17.36 1.42
C TYR A 37 -22.80 18.43 2.51
N THR A 38 -23.97 18.70 3.07
CA THR A 38 -24.16 19.63 4.20
C THR A 38 -24.19 18.95 5.57
N VAL A 39 -24.06 17.62 5.59
CA VAL A 39 -24.17 16.78 6.80
C VAL A 39 -22.96 15.85 6.87
N PRO A 40 -22.36 15.65 8.07
CA PRO A 40 -21.27 14.69 8.26
C PRO A 40 -21.70 13.26 7.92
N GLY A 41 -20.72 12.41 7.58
CA GLY A 41 -20.97 11.01 7.24
C GLY A 41 -19.68 10.20 7.05
N PRO A 42 -19.79 8.86 6.91
CA PRO A 42 -18.64 8.01 6.63
C PRO A 42 -17.93 8.44 5.34
N HIS A 43 -16.59 8.52 5.38
CA HIS A 43 -15.76 9.01 4.27
C HIS A 43 -15.97 10.47 3.87
N ARG A 44 -16.63 11.30 4.70
CA ARG A 44 -16.79 12.72 4.45
C ARG A 44 -15.80 13.56 5.25
N VAL A 45 -15.11 14.47 4.58
CA VAL A 45 -14.15 15.40 5.18
C VAL A 45 -14.72 16.81 5.16
N LYS A 46 -14.67 17.53 6.29
CA LYS A 46 -15.18 18.90 6.41
C LYS A 46 -14.31 19.86 5.58
N LEU A 47 -14.93 20.59 4.67
CA LEU A 47 -14.31 21.63 3.85
C LEU A 47 -14.24 22.99 4.58
N GLY A 48 -15.21 23.27 5.45
CA GLY A 48 -15.28 24.51 6.21
C GLY A 48 -16.71 25.04 6.32
N ALA A 49 -16.84 26.23 6.93
CA ALA A 49 -18.09 26.95 7.07
C ALA A 49 -18.14 28.08 6.03
N PHE A 50 -19.10 28.04 5.12
CA PHE A 50 -19.20 28.96 3.99
C PHE A 50 -20.35 29.94 4.18
N LYS A 51 -20.12 31.21 3.85
CA LYS A 51 -21.18 32.21 3.72
C LYS A 51 -21.39 32.51 2.25
N GLN A 52 -22.64 32.50 1.81
CA GLN A 52 -23.00 32.94 0.47
C GLN A 52 -22.69 34.44 0.37
N VAL A 53 -21.82 34.81 -0.55
CA VAL A 53 -21.60 36.21 -0.93
C VAL A 53 -22.58 36.49 -2.06
N GLU A 54 -23.55 37.37 -1.83
CA GLU A 54 -24.36 37.91 -2.91
C GLU A 54 -23.50 38.90 -3.69
N GLU A 55 -23.04 38.50 -4.87
CA GLU A 55 -22.36 39.38 -5.80
C GLU A 55 -23.40 40.31 -6.43
N THR A 56 -23.81 41.35 -5.69
CA THR A 56 -24.15 42.62 -6.34
C THR A 56 -22.84 43.16 -6.88
N ALA A 57 -22.78 43.47 -8.17
CA ALA A 57 -21.60 43.82 -8.96
C ALA A 57 -20.91 45.15 -8.55
N GLU A 58 -20.77 45.41 -7.26
CA GLU A 58 -20.18 46.61 -6.67
C GLU A 58 -19.28 46.18 -5.50
N GLY A 59 -18.24 45.40 -5.81
CA GLY A 59 -17.37 44.83 -4.78
C GLY A 59 -16.01 44.34 -5.27
N MET A 60 -15.54 44.76 -6.45
CA MET A 60 -14.12 44.62 -6.81
C MET A 60 -13.33 45.71 -6.09
N ALA A 61 -13.09 45.50 -4.79
CA ALA A 61 -12.12 46.28 -4.03
C ALA A 61 -11.24 45.35 -3.20
N ALA A 62 -10.02 45.18 -3.72
CA ALA A 62 -8.81 44.71 -3.03
C ALA A 62 -8.71 43.21 -2.72
N GLU A 63 -8.63 42.38 -3.76
CA GLU A 63 -7.61 41.32 -3.73
C GLU A 63 -6.28 41.96 -4.13
N ALA A 64 -5.25 41.77 -3.29
CA ALA A 64 -3.87 42.10 -3.59
C ALA A 64 -3.50 41.62 -5.01
N PRO A 65 -2.61 42.31 -5.73
CA PRO A 65 -2.27 41.90 -7.09
C PRO A 65 -1.75 40.48 -7.02
N VAL A 66 -2.52 39.53 -7.56
CA VAL A 66 -1.99 38.27 -8.06
C VAL A 66 -1.01 38.68 -9.13
N GLN A 67 0.25 38.87 -8.74
CA GLN A 67 1.35 39.08 -9.66
C GLN A 67 1.35 37.84 -10.55
N ALA A 68 0.91 38.02 -11.79
CA ALA A 68 1.11 37.03 -12.82
C ALA A 68 2.61 36.70 -12.80
N ALA A 69 2.94 35.47 -12.41
CA ALA A 69 4.32 35.02 -12.32
C ALA A 69 5.02 35.39 -13.63
N SER A 70 6.10 36.16 -13.53
CA SER A 70 6.77 36.61 -14.75
C SER A 70 7.40 35.39 -15.44
N VAL A 71 7.70 35.50 -16.73
CA VAL A 71 8.33 34.42 -17.51
C VAL A 71 9.64 33.96 -16.84
N GLU A 72 10.29 34.85 -16.10
CA GLU A 72 11.50 34.60 -15.32
C GLU A 72 11.23 33.70 -14.09
N ASP A 73 10.08 33.88 -13.41
CA ASP A 73 9.68 33.03 -12.28
C ASP A 73 9.39 31.60 -12.74
N VAL A 74 8.73 31.45 -13.89
CA VAL A 74 8.44 30.14 -14.49
C VAL A 74 9.74 29.42 -14.86
N LYS A 75 10.69 30.11 -15.52
CA LYS A 75 12.01 29.56 -15.84
C LYS A 75 12.80 29.18 -14.58
N GLN A 76 12.67 29.94 -13.50
CA GLN A 76 13.34 29.62 -12.25
C GLN A 76 12.75 28.38 -11.58
N VAL A 77 11.43 28.20 -11.63
CA VAL A 77 10.74 27.00 -11.15
C VAL A 77 11.13 25.78 -12.01
N GLU A 78 11.15 25.91 -13.33
CA GLU A 78 11.57 24.86 -14.25
C GLU A 78 13.03 24.43 -14.03
N SER A 79 13.96 25.37 -13.87
CA SER A 79 15.36 25.04 -13.61
C SER A 79 15.55 24.32 -12.26
N LYS A 80 14.84 24.75 -11.21
CA LYS A 80 14.83 24.07 -9.91
C LYS A 80 14.20 22.68 -10.01
N LEU A 81 13.17 22.50 -10.84
CA LEU A 81 12.50 21.22 -11.04
C LEU A 81 13.41 20.26 -11.81
N ASN A 82 14.04 20.72 -12.89
CA ASN A 82 15.00 19.94 -13.67
C ASN A 82 16.22 19.53 -12.83
N GLN A 83 16.76 20.44 -12.01
CA GLN A 83 17.82 20.08 -11.05
C GLN A 83 17.38 19.01 -10.04
N LYS A 84 16.14 19.06 -9.54
CA LYS A 84 15.60 18.03 -8.65
C LYS A 84 15.39 16.71 -9.38
N ILE A 85 14.91 16.74 -10.62
CA ILE A 85 14.74 15.54 -11.45
C ILE A 85 16.09 14.90 -11.72
N ASP A 86 17.11 15.66 -12.11
CA ASP A 86 18.47 15.15 -12.31
C ASP A 86 19.08 14.62 -11.01
N ALA A 87 18.86 15.29 -9.88
CA ALA A 87 19.33 14.84 -8.58
C ALA A 87 18.63 13.57 -8.07
N ILE A 88 17.40 13.30 -8.52
CA ILE A 88 16.65 12.07 -8.21
C ILE A 88 17.03 10.95 -9.17
N ALA A 89 17.12 11.25 -10.48
CA ALA A 89 17.46 10.29 -11.52
C ALA A 89 18.92 9.81 -11.42
N ASN A 90 19.84 10.73 -11.11
CA ASN A 90 21.26 10.42 -10.90
C ASN A 90 21.59 10.21 -9.41
N LYS A 91 20.59 10.10 -8.53
CA LYS A 91 20.85 9.75 -7.13
C LYS A 91 21.51 8.38 -7.13
N PRO A 92 22.76 8.24 -6.67
CA PRO A 92 23.38 6.93 -6.58
C PRO A 92 22.46 6.07 -5.72
N LYS A 93 22.01 4.93 -6.27
CA LYS A 93 21.22 3.93 -5.52
C LYS A 93 21.92 3.74 -4.19
N LYS A 94 21.25 4.10 -3.09
CA LYS A 94 21.90 4.24 -1.79
C LYS A 94 22.73 2.97 -1.54
N PRO A 95 24.06 3.07 -1.38
CA PRO A 95 24.92 1.91 -1.20
C PRO A 95 24.65 1.16 0.12
N LYS A 96 23.77 1.71 0.97
CA LYS A 96 23.42 1.17 2.28
C LYS A 96 22.32 0.11 2.24
N GLU A 97 21.71 -0.14 1.09
CA GLU A 97 20.62 -1.10 0.96
C GLU A 97 21.13 -2.35 0.21
N SER A 98 21.20 -3.47 0.94
CA SER A 98 21.54 -4.79 0.42
C SER A 98 20.27 -5.65 0.27
N LYS A 99 20.15 -6.35 -0.85
CA LYS A 99 19.10 -7.37 -1.05
C LYS A 99 19.65 -8.75 -0.67
N GLY A 100 18.90 -9.49 0.16
CA GLY A 100 19.16 -10.89 0.47
C GLY A 100 18.20 -11.79 -0.31
N THR A 101 18.71 -12.82 -0.96
CA THR A 101 17.90 -13.81 -1.70
C THR A 101 18.26 -15.22 -1.25
N ILE A 102 17.24 -16.06 -1.08
CA ILE A 102 17.40 -17.50 -0.86
C ILE A 102 16.95 -18.20 -2.15
N ASP A 103 17.87 -18.88 -2.82
CA ASP A 103 17.61 -19.61 -4.06
C ASP A 103 18.20 -21.02 -4.00
N GLY A 104 18.01 -21.83 -5.05
CA GLY A 104 18.54 -23.21 -5.10
C GLY A 104 20.07 -23.31 -5.07
N LYS A 105 20.81 -22.19 -5.11
CA LYS A 105 22.26 -22.15 -4.94
C LYS A 105 22.66 -21.87 -3.50
N GLY A 106 21.78 -21.29 -2.67
CA GLY A 106 22.04 -20.99 -1.27
C GLY A 106 21.50 -19.62 -0.84
N ILE A 107 22.19 -18.98 0.09
CA ILE A 107 21.85 -17.63 0.57
C ILE A 107 22.81 -16.65 -0.08
N ARG A 108 22.28 -15.61 -0.72
CA ARG A 108 23.07 -14.56 -1.39
C ARG A 108 22.68 -13.18 -0.89
N TRP A 109 23.68 -12.33 -0.67
CA TRP A 109 23.53 -10.91 -0.40
C TRP A 109 24.25 -10.11 -1.48
N GLU A 110 23.58 -9.08 -2.00
CA GLU A 110 24.11 -8.19 -3.03
C GLU A 110 23.70 -6.75 -2.71
N THR A 111 24.62 -5.81 -2.83
CA THR A 111 24.31 -4.37 -2.74
C THR A 111 23.48 -3.93 -3.95
N ASN A 112 22.58 -2.97 -3.80
CA ASN A 112 21.72 -2.50 -4.91
C ASN A 112 22.49 -1.93 -6.13
N ASP A 113 23.74 -1.53 -5.95
CA ASP A 113 24.67 -1.11 -7.02
C ASP A 113 25.36 -2.29 -7.71
N GLY A 114 25.24 -3.52 -7.17
CA GLY A 114 25.84 -4.73 -7.69
C GLY A 114 27.35 -4.85 -7.46
N THR A 115 27.97 -3.90 -6.75
CA THR A 115 29.44 -3.83 -6.57
C THR A 115 29.95 -4.88 -5.58
N PHE A 116 29.16 -5.20 -4.56
CA PHE A 116 29.51 -6.22 -3.57
C PHE A 116 28.52 -7.39 -3.59
N LYS A 117 29.07 -8.60 -3.58
CA LYS A 117 28.33 -9.86 -3.62
C LYS A 117 28.95 -10.84 -2.64
N PHE A 118 28.13 -11.41 -1.77
CA PHE A 118 28.51 -12.46 -0.84
C PHE A 118 27.49 -13.59 -0.93
N SER A 119 27.93 -14.86 -0.94
CA SER A 119 27.02 -16.00 -0.97
C SER A 119 27.53 -17.14 -0.11
N ILE A 120 26.62 -17.76 0.64
CA ILE A 120 26.86 -18.99 1.40
C ILE A 120 26.13 -20.11 0.68
N ASN A 121 26.89 -21.08 0.19
CA ASN A 121 26.40 -22.26 -0.53
C ASN A 121 27.03 -23.52 0.07
N GLY A 122 26.35 -24.65 -0.05
CA GLY A 122 26.85 -25.94 0.43
C GLY A 122 25.99 -27.09 -0.09
N ARG A 123 26.47 -28.32 0.09
CA ARG A 123 25.69 -29.53 -0.16
C ARG A 123 25.62 -30.32 1.13
N LEU A 124 24.42 -30.65 1.57
CA LEU A 124 24.22 -31.63 2.63
C LEU A 124 24.21 -33.00 1.98
N HIS A 125 25.21 -33.83 2.29
CA HIS A 125 25.22 -35.24 1.94
C HIS A 125 24.78 -36.01 3.18
N THR A 126 23.67 -36.73 3.08
CA THR A 126 23.22 -37.67 4.10
C THR A 126 23.22 -39.05 3.47
N ASP A 127 24.19 -39.87 3.85
CA ASP A 127 24.26 -41.27 3.48
C ASP A 127 24.16 -42.17 4.71
N ALA A 128 23.55 -43.33 4.51
CA ALA A 128 23.56 -44.42 5.47
C ALA A 128 23.99 -45.67 4.70
N ASN A 129 25.03 -46.33 5.16
CA ASN A 129 25.51 -47.58 4.58
C ASN A 129 25.52 -48.66 5.65
N VAL A 130 24.99 -49.83 5.30
CA VAL A 130 25.09 -51.05 6.10
C VAL A 130 25.90 -52.05 5.31
N ASN A 131 27.09 -52.37 5.80
CA ASN A 131 27.95 -53.39 5.22
C ASN A 131 28.10 -54.55 6.19
N SER A 132 27.60 -55.73 5.80
CA SER A 132 27.97 -57.00 6.42
C SER A 132 29.07 -57.64 5.57
N GLY A 133 30.33 -57.36 5.92
CA GLY A 133 31.50 -57.93 5.25
C GLY A 133 31.75 -59.41 5.57
N GLY A 134 30.70 -60.19 5.81
CA GLY A 134 30.79 -61.60 6.16
C GLY A 134 29.61 -62.38 5.59
N ASP A 135 29.90 -63.60 5.15
CA ASP A 135 28.86 -64.59 4.87
C ASP A 135 28.06 -64.87 6.15
N LEU A 136 26.73 -64.77 6.07
CA LEU A 136 25.88 -65.26 7.15
C LEU A 136 25.98 -66.79 7.17
N VAL A 137 26.83 -67.31 8.05
CA VAL A 137 26.87 -68.74 8.38
C VAL A 137 25.76 -69.00 9.40
N THR A 138 24.68 -69.61 8.93
CA THR A 138 23.61 -70.06 9.83
C THR A 138 23.94 -71.48 10.33
N TYR A 139 23.86 -71.70 11.63
CA TYR A 139 23.95 -73.04 12.21
C TYR A 139 22.54 -73.64 12.26
N GLN A 140 22.34 -74.77 11.59
CA GLN A 140 21.07 -75.51 11.63
C GLN A 140 21.32 -76.89 12.24
N ASP A 141 20.51 -77.27 13.22
CA ASP A 141 20.44 -78.65 13.67
C ASP A 141 19.64 -79.45 12.65
N ARG A 142 20.36 -80.15 11.76
CA ARG A 142 19.76 -81.02 10.73
C ARG A 142 19.47 -82.43 11.25
N SER A 143 19.97 -82.81 12.42
CA SER A 143 19.86 -84.17 12.97
C SER A 143 18.85 -84.29 14.10
N GLY A 144 18.39 -83.19 14.69
CA GLY A 144 17.47 -83.18 15.83
C GLY A 144 18.07 -83.73 17.12
N THR A 145 19.40 -83.87 17.15
CA THR A 145 20.18 -84.40 18.29
C THR A 145 20.91 -83.31 19.07
N GLY A 146 20.77 -82.03 18.68
CA GLY A 146 21.48 -80.92 19.28
C GLY A 146 22.91 -80.72 18.76
N ASP A 147 23.33 -81.47 17.72
CA ASP A 147 24.62 -81.27 17.06
C ASP A 147 24.51 -80.20 15.96
N TYR A 148 25.09 -79.04 16.22
CA TYR A 148 25.08 -77.92 15.29
C TYR A 148 26.28 -77.99 14.33
N GLN A 149 26.02 -78.26 13.05
CA GLN A 149 27.02 -78.13 11.99
C GLN A 149 26.85 -76.76 11.29
N PRO A 150 27.95 -76.11 10.86
CA PRO A 150 27.83 -74.89 10.07
C PRO A 150 27.05 -75.20 8.78
N GLY A 151 25.94 -74.51 8.57
CA GLY A 151 25.19 -74.58 7.32
C GLY A 151 25.96 -73.90 6.20
N ASP A 152 25.62 -74.24 4.95
CA ASP A 152 26.21 -73.60 3.78
C ASP A 152 26.02 -72.07 3.87
N PRO A 153 27.02 -71.27 3.50
CA PRO A 153 26.92 -69.82 3.56
C PRO A 153 25.72 -69.36 2.72
N VAL A 154 24.86 -68.53 3.32
CA VAL A 154 23.70 -67.97 2.61
C VAL A 154 24.18 -66.84 1.70
N THR A 155 24.65 -67.21 0.52
CA THR A 155 25.26 -66.29 -0.48
C THR A 155 24.23 -65.42 -1.22
N HIS A 156 22.94 -65.58 -0.95
CA HIS A 156 21.86 -64.96 -1.74
C HIS A 156 20.93 -64.04 -0.94
N ASN A 157 21.40 -63.42 0.15
CA ASN A 157 20.61 -62.39 0.83
C ASN A 157 20.79 -61.01 0.16
N ARG A 158 20.56 -60.96 -1.15
CA ARG A 158 20.43 -59.70 -1.89
C ARG A 158 18.95 -59.32 -1.80
N LEU A 159 18.60 -58.48 -0.83
CA LEU A 159 17.33 -57.77 -0.82
C LEU A 159 17.31 -56.90 -2.09
N THR A 160 16.58 -57.35 -3.11
CA THR A 160 16.25 -56.56 -4.31
C THR A 160 15.23 -55.49 -3.96
#